data_AF-A0A973N2T5-F1
#
_entry.id   AF-A0A973N2T5-F1
#
_cell.length_a   1.000
_cell.length_b   1.000
_cell.length_c   1.000
_cell.angle_alpha   90.00
_cell.angle_beta   90.00
_cell.angle_gamma   90.00
#
_symmetry.space_group_name_H-M   'P 1'
#
loop_
_entity.id
_entity.type
_entity.pdbx_description
1 polymer ?
#
loop_
_entity_poly.entity_id
_entity_poly.type
_entity_poly.pdbx_seq_one_letter_code
_entity_poly.pdbx_strand_id
1 'polypeptide(L)' 'LGTATGIAGGRQTVYTAALNWYVNGNVRVMLDYLHGTVSRQASPVSTADVGSKFDAVAMRTQFAF' A
#
# COMPACT_ATOMS: atom_id res chain seq x y z
N LEU A 1 -16.48 -29.55 -22.22
CA LEU A 1 -15.91 -28.19 -22.06
C LEU A 1 -15.46 -28.06 -20.62
N GLY A 2 -14.14 -27.98 -20.38
CA GLY A 2 -13.61 -27.74 -19.02
C GLY A 2 -13.84 -26.28 -18.65
N THR A 3 -14.61 -26.05 -17.59
CA THR A 3 -14.70 -24.73 -16.97
C THR A 3 -13.33 -24.42 -16.38
N ALA A 4 -12.49 -23.68 -17.12
CA ALA A 4 -11.32 -23.08 -16.53
C ALA A 4 -11.82 -22.16 -15.42
N THR A 5 -11.69 -22.62 -14.17
CA THR A 5 -11.94 -21.83 -12.96
C THR A 5 -10.85 -20.77 -12.91
N GLY A 6 -10.99 -19.74 -13.74
CA GLY A 6 -10.04 -18.66 -13.71
C GLY A 6 -10.11 -18.02 -12.34
N ILE A 7 -9.00 -17.99 -11.63
CA ILE A 7 -8.87 -17.19 -10.42
C ILE A 7 -8.62 -15.77 -10.92
N ALA A 8 -9.54 -14.84 -10.68
CA ALA A 8 -9.29 -13.43 -10.92
C ALA A 8 -8.26 -12.95 -9.87
N GLY A 9 -6.98 -13.00 -10.23
CA GLY A 9 -5.89 -12.53 -9.40
C GLY A 9 -5.95 -11.01 -9.22
N GLY A 10 -5.67 -10.54 -7.99
CA GLY A 10 -5.45 -9.13 -7.72
C GLY A 10 -3.95 -8.85 -7.57
N ARG A 11 -3.45 -7.80 -8.21
CA ARG A 11 -2.10 -7.27 -7.99
C ARG A 11 -2.20 -6.02 -7.14
N GLN A 12 -1.57 -6.05 -5.97
CA GLN A 12 -1.43 -4.90 -5.09
C GLN A 12 0.01 -4.35 -5.18
N THR A 13 0.14 -3.07 -5.53
CA THR A 13 1.42 -2.34 -5.57
C THR A 13 1.33 -1.19 -4.58
N VAL A 14 2.20 -1.19 -3.57
CA VAL A 14 2.24 -0.14 -2.53
C VAL A 14 3.56 0.61 -2.63
N TYR A 15 3.48 1.92 -2.75
CA TYR A 15 4.60 2.84 -2.66
C TYR A 15 4.66 3.40 -1.26
N THR A 16 5.83 3.30 -0.62
CA THR A 16 6.05 3.83 0.72
C THR A 16 7.15 4.88 0.66
N ALA A 17 6.85 6.08 1.13
CA ALA A 17 7.81 7.14 1.35
C ALA A 17 7.90 7.41 2.86
N ALA A 18 9.08 7.20 3.44
CA ALA A 18 9.32 7.36 4.87
C ALA A 18 10.37 8.43 5.11
N LEU A 19 10.12 9.32 6.07
CA LEU A 19 11.03 10.36 6.52
C LEU A 19 11.32 10.17 8.01
N ASN A 20 12.60 10.03 8.35
CA ASN A 20 13.08 9.96 9.72
C ASN A 20 13.84 11.23 10.06
N TRP A 21 13.22 12.10 10.86
CA TRP A 21 13.83 13.31 11.37
C TRP A 21 14.29 13.11 12.80
N TYR A 22 15.60 13.14 13.00
CA TYR A 22 16.23 13.16 14.31
C TYR A 22 16.37 14.60 14.79
N VAL A 23 15.51 15.02 15.71
CA VAL A 23 15.55 16.36 16.28
C VAL A 23 16.74 16.49 17.22
N ASN A 24 17.03 15.43 17.98
CA ASN A 24 18.20 15.27 18.83
C ASN A 24 18.44 13.77 19.10
N GLY A 25 19.48 13.42 19.87
CA GLY A 25 19.78 12.01 20.20
C GLY A 25 18.67 11.28 20.97
N ASN A 26 17.74 12.02 21.56
CA ASN A 26 16.64 11.52 22.39
C ASN A 26 15.29 11.56 21.68
N VAL A 27 15.15 12.29 20.57
CA VAL A 27 13.86 12.56 19.92
C VAL A 27 13.97 12.31 18.43
N ARG A 28 13.14 11.38 17.94
CA ARG A 28 12.96 11.14 16.51
C ARG A 28 11.49 11.22 16.11
N VAL A 29 11.25 11.88 14.99
CA VAL A 29 9.95 11.98 14.33
C VAL A 29 10.03 11.14 13.05
N MET A 30 9.08 10.24 12.89
CA MET A 30 8.96 9.34 11.75
C MET A 30 7.64 9.67 11.04
N LEU A 31 7.70 9.97 9.75
CA LEU A 31 6.54 10.23 8.91
C LEU A 31 6.55 9.25 7.75
N ASP A 32 5.48 8.46 7.63
CA ASP A 32 5.31 7.42 6.62
C ASP A 32 4.09 7.78 5.75
N TYR A 33 4.32 7.95 4.46
CA TYR A 33 3.28 8.12 3.43
C TYR A 33 3.20 6.83 2.61
N LEU A 34 2.01 6.25 2.54
CA LEU A 34 1.73 5.04 1.78
C LEU A 34 0.72 5.33 0.67
N HIS A 35 1.11 5.08 -0.57
CA HIS A 35 0.23 5.11 -1.73
C HIS A 35 0.07 3.71 -2.28
N GLY A 36 -1.07 3.09 -2.01
CA GLY A 36 -1.42 1.76 -2.49
C GLY A 36 -2.30 1.81 -3.72
N THR A 37 -1.94 1.03 -4.73
CA THR A 37 -2.78 0.75 -5.90
C THR A 37 -3.08 -0.74 -5.91
N VAL A 38 -4.34 -1.09 -5.78
CA VAL A 38 -4.83 -2.45 -5.96
C VAL A 38 -5.43 -2.51 -7.35
N SER A 39 -4.89 -3.37 -8.20
CA SER A 39 -5.49 -3.73 -9.50
C SER A 39 -6.13 -5.10 -9.35
N ARG A 40 -7.41 -5.24 -9.68
CA ARG A 40 -8.16 -6.49 -9.54
C ARG A 40 -9.03 -6.68 -10.77
N GLN A 41 -8.84 -7.78 -11.47
CA GLN A 41 -9.72 -8.12 -12.58
C GLN A 41 -11.11 -8.49 -12.07
N ALA A 42 -12.16 -7.94 -12.67
CA ALA A 42 -13.55 -8.23 -12.30
C ALA A 42 -13.91 -9.71 -12.45
N SER A 43 -13.28 -10.38 -13.42
CA SER A 43 -13.53 -11.78 -13.82
C SER A 43 -12.36 -12.28 -14.67
N PRO A 44 -12.09 -13.60 -14.76
CA PRO A 44 -10.95 -14.15 -15.49
C PRO A 44 -10.98 -13.93 -17.00
N VAL A 45 -12.17 -13.60 -17.54
CA VAL A 45 -12.40 -13.27 -18.95
C VAL A 45 -12.56 -11.76 -19.17
N SER A 46 -12.45 -10.95 -18.10
CA SER A 46 -12.65 -9.50 -18.15
C SER A 46 -11.31 -8.77 -18.01
N THR A 47 -11.11 -7.78 -18.88
CA THR A 47 -9.99 -6.83 -18.83
C THR A 47 -10.30 -5.59 -17.97
N ALA A 48 -11.50 -5.51 -17.39
CA ALA A 48 -11.89 -4.39 -16.54
C ALA A 48 -11.20 -4.48 -15.17
N ASP A 49 -10.39 -3.47 -14.87
CA ASP A 49 -9.75 -3.28 -13.56
C ASP A 49 -10.75 -2.64 -12.61
N VAL A 50 -11.21 -3.40 -11.61
CA VAL A 50 -12.07 -2.94 -10.50
C VAL A 50 -11.23 -2.62 -9.26
N GLY A 51 -9.96 -2.32 -9.50
CA GLY A 51 -9.01 -1.91 -8.51
C GLY A 51 -9.44 -0.70 -7.67
N SER A 52 -8.77 -0.52 -6.53
CA SER A 52 -8.95 0.63 -5.65
C SER A 52 -7.60 1.23 -5.31
N LYS A 53 -7.55 2.56 -5.23
CA LYS A 53 -6.37 3.30 -4.76
C LYS A 53 -6.62 3.73 -3.33
N PHE A 54 -5.60 3.62 -2.48
CA PHE A 54 -5.65 4.10 -1.12
C PHE A 54 -4.42 4.93 -0.80
N ASP A 55 -4.63 6.03 -0.09
CA ASP A 55 -3.59 6.87 0.47
C ASP A 55 -3.67 6.79 1.99
N ALA A 56 -2.55 6.54 2.64
CA ALA A 56 -2.45 6.52 4.09
C ALA A 56 -1.24 7.31 4.55
N VAL A 57 -1.43 8.09 5.61
CA VAL A 57 -0.37 8.85 6.25
C VAL A 57 -0.29 8.41 7.70
N ALA A 58 0.91 8.00 8.12
CA ALA A 58 1.21 7.66 9.49
C ALA A 58 2.33 8.59 10.00
N MET A 59 2.20 9.02 11.25
CA MET A 59 3.21 9.82 11.92
C MET A 59 3.45 9.21 13.30
N ARG A 60 4.73 9.08 13.66
CA ARG A 60 5.15 8.54 14.94
C ARG A 60 6.25 9.41 15.53
N THR A 61 6.08 9.79 16.79
CA THR A 61 7.12 10.47 17.56
C THR A 61 7.64 9.50 18.61
N GLN A 62 8.97 9.40 18.72
CA GLN A 62 9.62 8.58 19.72
C GLN A 62 10.56 9.41 20.58
N PHE A 63 10.48 9.17 21.88
CA PHE A 63 11.32 9.74 22.92
C PHE A 63 12.16 8.61 23.55
N ALA A 64 13.47 8.80 23.65
CA ALA A 64 14.42 7.93 24.32
C ALA A 64 15.03 8.69 25.50
N PHE A 65 14.95 8.11 26.70
CA PHE A 65 15.45 8.67 27.95
C PHE A 65 16.55 7.79 28.53
#